data_AF-A0A917HRV6-F1
#
_entry.id   AF-A0A917HRV6-F1
#
_cell.length_a   1.000
_cell.length_b   1.000
_cell.length_c   1.000
_cell.angle_alpha   90.00
_cell.angle_beta   90.00
_cell.angle_gamma   90.00
#
_symmetry.space_group_name_H-M   'P 1'
#
loop_
_entity.id
_entity.type
_entity.pdbx_description
1 polymer ?
#
loop_
_entity_poly.entity_id
_entity_poly.type
_entity_poly.pdbx_seq_one_letter_code
_entity_poly.pdbx_strand_id
1 'polypeptide(L)'
;MFHLNKELPKIEIKDDDFDITVSNQIVTSIITRSNLYKTKQGFRVGSNMSDIEKKSKTIRNELKIAKGSITIGHLGQMIIFNGVAFIDENNNNLVDYIWIKKE
;
A
#
# COMPACT_ATOMS: atom_id res chain seq x y z
N MET A 1 -4.48 29.49 -29.54
CA MET A 1 -4.73 28.05 -29.77
C MET A 1 -4.43 27.34 -28.45
N PHE A 2 -5.44 27.01 -27.65
CA PHE A 2 -5.26 26.41 -26.32
C PHE A 2 -5.29 24.88 -26.46
N HIS A 3 -4.15 24.23 -26.20
CA HIS A 3 -4.11 22.78 -26.06
C HIS A 3 -4.64 22.42 -24.66
N LEU A 4 -5.89 21.99 -24.59
CA LEU A 4 -6.43 21.31 -23.42
C LEU A 4 -5.78 19.92 -23.37
N ASN A 5 -4.74 19.77 -22.55
CA ASN A 5 -4.32 18.46 -22.06
C ASN A 5 -5.46 17.94 -21.18
N LYS A 6 -6.40 17.19 -21.78
CA LYS A 6 -7.39 16.42 -21.03
C LYS A 6 -6.62 15.35 -20.26
N GLU A 7 -6.41 15.58 -18.97
CA GLU A 7 -6.02 14.50 -18.06
C GLU A 7 -7.08 13.41 -18.18
N LEU A 8 -6.63 12.19 -18.50
CA LEU A 8 -7.51 11.04 -18.60
C LEU A 8 -8.18 10.80 -17.22
N PRO A 9 -9.47 10.42 -17.19
CA PRO A 9 -10.17 10.23 -15.93
C PRO A 9 -9.51 9.11 -15.12
N LYS A 10 -9.20 9.41 -13.85
CA LYS A 10 -8.87 8.39 -12.85
C LYS A 10 -10.10 7.53 -12.63
N ILE A 11 -10.00 6.23 -12.94
CA ILE A 11 -11.07 5.26 -12.67
C ILE A 11 -10.70 4.56 -11.37
N GLU A 12 -11.56 4.69 -10.35
CA GLU A 12 -11.51 3.89 -9.13
C GLU A 12 -12.50 2.75 -9.26
N ILE A 13 -11.99 1.51 -9.25
CA ILE A 13 -12.83 0.32 -9.13
C ILE A 13 -12.81 -0.05 -7.65
N LYS A 14 -13.97 0.03 -7.00
CA LYS A 14 -14.16 -0.39 -5.62
C LYS A 14 -14.81 -1.77 -5.62
N ASP A 15 -13.99 -2.77 -5.39
CA ASP A 15 -14.43 -4.04 -4.81
C ASP A 15 -14.17 -3.90 -3.29
N ASP A 16 -15.00 -4.48 -2.42
CA ASP A 16 -14.86 -4.30 -0.95
C ASP A 16 -13.46 -4.72 -0.45
N ASP A 17 -12.80 -5.55 -1.24
CA ASP A 17 -11.47 -6.11 -0.99
C ASP A 17 -10.32 -5.36 -1.66
N PHE A 18 -10.58 -4.50 -2.66
CA PHE A 18 -9.55 -3.88 -3.51
C PHE A 18 -9.85 -2.42 -3.86
N ASP A 19 -8.85 -1.57 -3.65
CA ASP A 19 -8.77 -0.22 -4.20
C ASP A 19 -7.68 -0.18 -5.28
N ILE A 20 -8.10 0.00 -6.53
CA ILE A 20 -7.23 0.03 -7.69
C ILE A 20 -7.20 1.44 -8.27
N THR A 21 -5.99 2.02 -8.33
CA THR A 21 -5.76 3.29 -9.03
C THR A 21 -5.20 3.05 -10.42
N VAL A 22 -5.87 3.62 -11.42
CA VAL A 22 -5.48 3.60 -12.83
C VAL A 22 -5.15 5.01 -13.30
N SER A 23 -4.03 5.16 -14.00
CA SER A 23 -3.64 6.40 -14.70
C SER A 23 -3.25 6.06 -16.14
N ASN A 24 -3.77 6.79 -17.11
CA ASN A 24 -3.54 6.54 -18.54
C ASN A 24 -3.78 5.09 -18.95
N GLN A 25 -4.84 4.46 -18.43
CA GLN A 25 -5.19 3.05 -18.66
C GLN A 25 -4.16 2.02 -18.12
N ILE A 26 -3.23 2.46 -17.27
CA ILE A 26 -2.23 1.62 -16.61
C ILE A 26 -2.54 1.60 -15.11
N VAL A 27 -2.59 0.39 -14.53
CA VAL A 27 -2.68 0.24 -13.06
C VAL A 27 -1.38 0.74 -12.44
N THR A 28 -1.47 1.77 -11.60
CA THR A 28 -0.32 2.38 -10.92
C THR A 28 -0.25 1.98 -9.45
N SER A 29 -1.37 1.61 -8.85
CA SER A 29 -1.43 1.20 -7.45
C SER A 29 -2.60 0.25 -7.20
N ILE A 30 -2.37 -0.74 -6.34
CA ILE A 30 -3.41 -1.61 -5.78
C ILE A 30 -3.24 -1.62 -4.27
N ILE A 31 -4.31 -1.32 -3.54
CA ILE A 31 -4.39 -1.52 -2.10
C ILE A 31 -5.43 -2.62 -1.85
N THR A 32 -5.11 -3.58 -0.99
CA THR A 32 -6.05 -4.68 -0.69
C THR A 32 -6.01 -5.09 0.77
N ARG A 33 -7.20 -5.36 1.32
CA ARG A 33 -7.42 -6.03 2.62
C ARG A 33 -7.70 -7.52 2.45
N SER A 34 -7.70 -8.02 1.22
CA SER A 34 -7.96 -9.41 0.91
C SER A 34 -6.74 -10.29 1.17
N ASN A 35 -6.97 -11.51 1.62
CA ASN A 35 -5.93 -12.52 1.80
C ASN A 35 -5.57 -13.27 0.49
N LEU A 36 -6.22 -12.90 -0.62
CA LEU A 36 -6.04 -13.50 -1.95
C LEU A 36 -4.67 -13.18 -2.54
N TYR A 37 -4.16 -11.97 -2.32
CA TYR A 37 -2.79 -11.63 -2.71
C TYR A 37 -1.79 -12.28 -1.75
N LYS A 38 -0.79 -12.96 -2.32
CA LYS A 38 0.28 -13.60 -1.57
C LYS A 38 1.59 -13.49 -2.34
N THR A 39 2.67 -13.08 -1.67
CA THR A 39 4.01 -13.06 -2.26
C THR A 39 4.54 -14.47 -2.49
N LYS A 40 5.62 -14.60 -3.28
CA LYS A 40 6.32 -15.88 -3.48
C LYS A 40 6.83 -16.50 -2.17
N GLN A 41 7.14 -15.66 -1.17
CA GLN A 41 7.57 -16.08 0.17
C GLN A 41 6.41 -16.41 1.10
N GLY A 42 5.18 -16.10 0.67
CA GLY A 42 3.96 -16.47 1.34
C GLY A 42 3.35 -15.40 2.23
N PHE A 43 3.91 -14.19 2.24
CA PHE A 43 3.35 -13.06 2.97
C PHE A 43 2.09 -12.53 2.27
N ARG A 44 1.06 -12.25 3.08
CA ARG A 44 -0.29 -11.83 2.72
C ARG A 44 -0.93 -11.06 3.88
N VAL A 45 -2.14 -10.52 3.70
CA VAL A 45 -2.95 -10.01 4.81
C VAL A 45 -3.10 -11.08 5.91
N GLY A 46 -2.93 -10.66 7.17
CA GLY A 46 -2.87 -11.49 8.37
C GLY A 46 -1.49 -12.11 8.66
N SER A 47 -0.46 -11.85 7.85
CA SER A 47 0.91 -12.31 8.13
C SER A 47 1.51 -11.52 9.29
N ASN A 48 2.46 -12.11 10.01
CA ASN A 48 3.15 -11.45 11.10
C ASN A 48 4.21 -10.47 10.57
N MET A 49 4.16 -9.20 11.00
CA MET A 49 5.10 -8.16 10.57
C MET A 49 6.55 -8.50 10.93
N SER A 50 6.79 -9.12 12.08
CA SER A 50 8.14 -9.51 12.51
C SER A 50 8.78 -10.57 11.61
N ASP A 51 7.99 -11.44 10.99
CA ASP A 51 8.53 -12.42 10.05
C ASP A 51 8.95 -11.77 8.74
N ILE A 52 8.23 -10.72 8.32
CA ILE A 52 8.60 -9.90 7.16
C ILE A 52 9.89 -9.12 7.47
N GLU A 53 10.00 -8.50 8.65
CA GLU A 53 11.21 -7.78 9.11
C GLU A 53 12.45 -8.67 9.08
N LYS A 54 12.35 -9.88 9.65
CA LYS A 54 13.44 -10.87 9.63
C LYS A 54 13.83 -11.25 8.21
N LYS A 55 12.84 -11.40 7.32
CA LYS A 55 13.08 -11.86 5.94
C LYS A 55 13.65 -10.75 5.06
N SER A 56 13.14 -9.52 5.19
CA SER A 56 13.59 -8.37 4.41
C SER A 56 14.87 -7.74 4.96
N LYS A 57 15.23 -8.04 6.22
CA LYS A 57 16.30 -7.38 6.99
C LYS A 57 16.06 -5.86 7.09
N THR A 58 14.80 -5.47 7.26
CA THR A 58 14.36 -4.08 7.37
C THR A 58 13.49 -3.96 8.61
N ILE A 59 13.56 -2.82 9.27
CA ILE A 59 12.62 -2.49 10.35
C ILE A 59 11.40 -1.79 9.77
N ARG A 60 10.24 -1.98 10.40
CA ARG A 60 9.05 -1.18 10.12
C ARG A 60 9.32 0.31 10.30
N ASN A 61 8.68 1.13 9.47
CA ASN A 61 8.65 2.58 9.58
C ASN A 61 7.26 3.02 9.98
N GLU A 62 7.17 4.11 10.73
CA GLU A 62 5.89 4.73 11.03
C GLU A 62 5.28 5.34 9.77
N LEU A 63 4.03 4.98 9.48
CA LEU A 63 3.24 5.57 8.43
C LEU A 63 2.47 6.76 9.02
N LYS A 64 2.76 7.96 8.54
CA LYS A 64 2.14 9.20 9.02
C LYS A 64 1.64 10.06 7.87
N ILE A 65 0.55 10.76 8.12
CA ILE A 65 0.07 11.81 7.23
C ILE A 65 0.63 13.13 7.74
N ALA A 66 1.20 13.93 6.86
CA ALA A 66 1.68 15.26 7.17
C ALA A 66 1.14 16.29 6.17
N LYS A 67 0.94 17.53 6.64
CA LYS A 67 0.70 18.71 5.81
C LYS A 67 1.89 19.65 5.97
N GLY A 68 2.80 19.65 5.00
CA GLY A 68 4.09 20.33 5.13
C GLY A 68 4.95 19.65 6.22
N SER A 69 5.47 20.42 7.17
CA SER A 69 6.25 19.91 8.30
C SER A 69 5.40 19.38 9.47
N ILE A 70 4.09 19.56 9.42
CA ILE A 70 3.18 19.22 10.52
C ILE A 70 2.61 17.82 10.28
N THR A 71 2.87 16.89 11.20
CA THR A 71 2.18 15.59 11.24
C THR A 71 0.73 15.81 11.66
N ILE A 72 -0.22 15.33 10.86
CA ILE A 72 -1.66 15.46 11.09
C ILE A 72 -2.34 14.14 11.48
N GLY A 73 -1.61 13.02 11.41
CA GLY A 73 -2.13 11.73 11.86
C GLY A 73 -1.13 10.59 11.71
N HIS A 74 -1.34 9.54 12.49
CA HIS A 74 -0.59 8.28 12.45
C HIS A 74 -1.49 7.21 11.86
N LEU A 75 -1.00 6.49 10.85
CA LEU A 75 -1.73 5.45 10.10
C LEU A 75 -1.26 4.03 10.42
N GLY A 76 -0.32 3.89 11.36
CA GLY A 76 0.25 2.62 11.77
C GLY A 76 1.71 2.45 11.35
N GLN A 77 2.09 1.21 11.09
CA GLN A 77 3.47 0.80 10.80
C GLN A 77 3.52 0.13 9.43
N MET A 78 4.58 0.41 8.66
CA MET A 78 4.75 -0.08 7.30
C MET A 78 6.12 -0.73 7.13
N ILE A 79 6.17 -1.85 6.41
CA ILE A 79 7.41 -2.44 5.90
C ILE A 79 7.32 -2.64 4.39
N ILE A 80 8.39 -2.29 3.67
CA ILE A 80 8.47 -2.50 2.21
C ILE A 80 9.37 -3.70 1.95
N PHE A 81 8.86 -4.68 1.21
CA PHE A 81 9.61 -5.85 0.79
C PHE A 81 9.24 -6.20 -0.66
N ASN A 82 10.26 -6.31 -1.53
CA ASN A 82 10.10 -6.57 -2.98
C ASN A 82 9.10 -5.64 -3.69
N GLY A 83 9.13 -4.33 -3.38
CA GLY A 83 8.23 -3.35 -3.99
C GLY A 83 6.78 -3.42 -3.48
N VAL A 84 6.52 -4.20 -2.42
CA VAL A 84 5.22 -4.33 -1.79
C VAL A 84 5.30 -3.77 -0.38
N ALA A 85 4.42 -2.83 -0.06
CA ALA A 85 4.24 -2.32 1.28
C ALA A 85 3.22 -3.18 2.04
N PHE A 86 3.61 -3.62 3.24
CA PHE A 86 2.78 -4.34 4.19
C PHE A 86 2.52 -3.41 5.37
N ILE A 87 1.26 -3.26 5.75
CA ILE A 87 0.86 -2.22 6.71
C ILE A 87 0.06 -2.85 7.85
N ASP A 88 0.43 -2.46 9.07
CA ASP A 88 -0.20 -2.77 10.35
C ASP A 88 -0.82 -1.47 10.87
N GLU A 89 -2.13 -1.33 10.73
CA GLU A 89 -2.90 -0.11 11.03
C GLU A 89 -3.12 0.05 12.54
N ASN A 90 -3.22 -1.06 13.27
CA ASN A 90 -3.63 -1.09 14.68
C ASN A 90 -2.50 -1.52 15.64
N ASN A 91 -1.28 -1.72 15.13
CA ASN A 91 -0.09 -2.14 15.87
C ASN A 91 -0.22 -3.50 16.56
N ASN A 92 -1.01 -4.43 16.00
CA ASN A 92 -1.16 -5.79 16.53
C ASN A 92 -0.09 -6.77 15.99
N ASN A 93 0.89 -6.26 15.23
CA ASN A 93 1.95 -7.02 14.59
C ASN A 93 1.48 -7.94 13.45
N LEU A 94 0.28 -7.69 12.89
CA LEU A 94 -0.26 -8.37 11.73
C LEU A 94 -0.43 -7.39 10.56
N VAL A 95 -0.31 -7.91 9.35
CA VAL A 95 -0.60 -7.14 8.13
C VAL A 95 -2.11 -6.97 8.02
N ASP A 96 -2.61 -5.75 8.14
CA ASP A 96 -4.02 -5.41 7.92
C ASP A 96 -4.30 -5.16 6.42
N TYR A 97 -3.35 -4.56 5.70
CA TYR A 97 -3.47 -4.35 4.26
C TYR A 97 -2.13 -4.33 3.52
N ILE A 98 -2.22 -4.56 2.22
CA ILE A 98 -1.10 -4.61 1.30
C ILE A 98 -1.25 -3.51 0.27
N TRP A 99 -0.17 -2.79 0.02
CA TRP A 99 -0.08 -1.78 -1.02
C TRP A 99 1.01 -2.13 -2.03
N ILE A 100 0.59 -2.36 -3.27
CA ILE A 100 1.44 -2.65 -4.42
C ILE A 100 1.48 -1.39 -5.27
N LYS A 101 2.65 -0.78 -5.41
CA LYS A 101 2.84 0.40 -6.26
C LYS A 101 3.75 0.06 -7.42
N LYS A 102 3.34 0.47 -8.62
CA LYS A 102 4.21 0.45 -9.80
C LYS A 102 4.99 1.76 -9.83
N GLU A 103 6.32 1.66 -9.82
CA GLU A 103 7.23 2.78 -10.09
C GLU A 103 7.20 3.17 -11.58
#